data_AF-A0A3S3HEI1-F1
#
_entry.id   AF-A0A3S3HEI1-F1
#
_cell.length_a   1.000
_cell.length_b   1.000
_cell.length_c   1.000
_cell.angle_alpha   90.00
_cell.angle_beta   90.00
_cell.angle_gamma   90.00
#
_symmetry.space_group_name_H-M   'P 1'
#
loop_
_entity.id
_entity.type
_entity.pdbx_description
1 polymer ?
#
loop_
_entity_poly.entity_id
_entity_poly.type
_entity_poly.pdbx_seq_one_letter_code
_entity_poly.pdbx_strand_id
1 'polypeptide(L)'
;DGLAVLENLTHRGAVGADPLMGDGAGVLVQLPDRFFREEMASQGVELPKPGHYAVGHVFMPRDPELQAHIEGIIAEVAQLEGQPLLGFRDVPVDNSSLSKAPDIAASEPVQRQVFLGRGAEIESDDDYERRLYILRKVISGRIHEETKGVDNGFYVVSMSSRTIVYKGMFLAYQVGAYYKDLTDPRFETALILVHQRFSTNTFPSWKLAHPYRMVAHNGEINTLRGNVNWMAARQASVDSELFGNDISKLWPISYEG
;
A
#
# COMPACT_ATOMS: atom_id res chain seq x y z
N ASP A 1 1.98 0.07 22.32
CA ASP A 1 0.85 1.03 22.46
C ASP A 1 -0.07 1.09 21.24
N GLY A 2 0.44 1.35 20.03
CA GLY A 2 -0.39 1.47 18.81
C GLY A 2 -1.23 0.23 18.45
N LEU A 3 -0.64 -0.96 18.46
CA LEU A 3 -1.36 -2.22 18.19
C LEU A 3 -2.42 -2.51 19.26
N ALA A 4 -2.14 -2.16 20.52
CA ALA A 4 -3.11 -2.31 21.62
C ALA A 4 -4.35 -1.42 21.40
N VAL A 5 -4.21 -0.23 20.78
CA VAL A 5 -5.37 0.59 20.39
C VAL A 5 -6.23 -0.16 19.36
N LEU A 6 -5.60 -0.81 18.39
CA LEU A 6 -6.30 -1.58 17.37
C LEU A 6 -7.03 -2.79 17.99
N GLU A 7 -6.38 -3.55 18.87
CA GLU A 7 -7.01 -4.64 19.63
C GLU A 7 -8.27 -4.19 20.41
N ASN A 8 -8.22 -2.98 21.00
CA ASN A 8 -9.35 -2.40 21.73
C ASN A 8 -10.53 -1.99 20.81
N LEU A 9 -10.34 -1.92 19.49
CA LEU A 9 -11.41 -1.62 18.52
C LEU A 9 -12.21 -2.86 18.10
N THR A 10 -11.83 -4.06 18.53
CA THR A 10 -12.47 -5.33 18.11
C THR A 10 -13.99 -5.35 18.31
N HIS A 11 -14.51 -4.67 19.35
CA HIS A 11 -15.95 -4.55 19.62
C HIS A 11 -16.74 -3.77 18.56
N ARG A 12 -16.06 -3.08 17.63
CA ARG A 12 -16.68 -2.28 16.55
C ARG A 12 -16.65 -2.97 15.19
N GLY A 13 -16.05 -4.15 15.10
CA GLY A 13 -16.10 -4.99 13.90
C GLY A 13 -17.33 -5.89 13.89
N ALA A 14 -17.86 -6.18 12.69
CA ALA A 14 -18.73 -7.34 12.51
C ALA A 14 -17.87 -8.59 12.65
N VAL A 15 -18.42 -9.58 13.34
CA VAL A 15 -17.97 -10.96 13.23
C VAL A 15 -18.98 -11.65 12.33
N GLY A 16 -18.54 -12.15 11.17
CA GLY A 16 -19.39 -12.88 10.24
C GLY A 16 -19.72 -14.30 10.73
N ALA A 17 -20.26 -15.13 9.84
CA ALA A 17 -20.48 -16.55 10.13
C ALA A 17 -19.17 -17.31 10.43
N ASP A 18 -18.07 -16.87 9.82
CA ASP A 18 -16.71 -17.26 10.20
C ASP A 18 -16.14 -16.25 11.21
N PRO A 19 -15.84 -16.66 12.45
CA PRO A 19 -15.33 -15.75 13.48
C PRO A 19 -13.93 -15.21 13.21
N LEU A 20 -13.20 -15.77 12.24
CA LEU A 20 -11.87 -15.32 11.82
C LEU A 20 -11.93 -14.40 10.59
N MET A 21 -13.11 -14.20 10.00
CA MET A 21 -13.29 -13.32 8.85
C MET A 21 -13.50 -11.88 9.31
N GLY A 22 -12.53 -11.02 8.97
CA GLY A 22 -12.62 -9.58 9.15
C GLY A 22 -12.78 -8.83 7.83
N ASP A 23 -13.58 -7.75 7.85
CA ASP A 23 -13.85 -6.89 6.68
C ASP A 23 -12.67 -6.00 6.26
N GLY A 24 -11.63 -5.97 7.08
CA GLY A 24 -10.39 -5.26 6.84
C GLY A 24 -9.90 -4.51 8.07
N ALA A 25 -8.62 -4.61 8.36
CA ALA A 25 -7.95 -3.81 9.38
C ALA A 25 -6.52 -3.48 8.93
N GLY A 26 -5.96 -2.45 9.54
CA GLY A 26 -4.59 -2.06 9.24
C GLY A 26 -4.09 -0.88 10.03
N VAL A 27 -2.84 -0.57 9.78
CA VAL A 27 -2.10 0.53 10.38
C VAL A 27 -1.33 1.29 9.31
N LEU A 28 -1.24 2.61 9.47
CA LEU A 28 -0.28 3.46 8.81
C LEU A 28 0.68 3.97 9.88
N VAL A 29 1.97 3.84 9.63
CA VAL A 29 3.04 4.25 10.54
C VAL A 29 4.03 5.14 9.81
N GLN A 30 4.81 5.91 10.58
CA GLN A 30 6.05 6.47 10.06
C GLN A 30 6.98 5.32 9.65
N LEU A 31 7.79 5.50 8.62
CA LEU A 31 8.79 4.50 8.24
C LEU A 31 9.75 4.20 9.41
N PRO A 32 9.86 2.95 9.85
CA PRO A 32 10.82 2.54 10.88
C PRO A 32 12.22 2.35 10.26
N ASP A 33 12.99 3.44 10.16
CA ASP A 33 14.30 3.44 9.46
C ASP A 33 15.25 2.35 9.98
N ARG A 34 15.42 2.27 11.30
CA ARG A 34 16.32 1.30 11.93
C ARG A 34 16.01 -0.13 11.49
N PHE A 35 14.73 -0.52 11.57
CA PHE A 35 14.28 -1.84 11.15
C PHE A 35 14.64 -2.11 9.68
N PHE A 36 14.22 -1.24 8.76
CA PHE A 36 14.44 -1.48 7.33
C PHE A 36 15.91 -1.45 6.92
N ARG A 37 16.70 -0.57 7.52
CA ARG A 37 18.15 -0.49 7.28
C ARG A 37 18.84 -1.80 7.65
N GLU A 38 18.51 -2.37 8.80
CA GLU A 38 19.08 -3.65 9.23
C GLU A 38 18.57 -4.83 8.39
N GLU A 39 17.27 -4.86 8.05
CA GLU A 39 16.67 -5.89 7.18
C GLU A 39 17.29 -5.90 5.78
N MET A 40 17.49 -4.74 5.16
CA MET A 40 18.10 -4.65 3.84
C MET A 40 19.61 -4.90 3.89
N ALA A 41 20.30 -4.47 4.95
CA ALA A 41 21.72 -4.77 5.13
C ALA A 41 21.99 -6.29 5.24
N SER A 42 21.09 -7.05 5.88
CA SER A 42 21.20 -8.53 5.91
C SER A 42 21.06 -9.19 4.54
N GLN A 43 20.50 -8.48 3.55
CA GLN A 43 20.39 -8.90 2.15
C GLN A 43 21.50 -8.29 1.27
N GLY A 44 22.49 -7.62 1.88
CA GLY A 44 23.60 -6.99 1.16
C GLY A 44 23.25 -5.64 0.52
N VAL A 45 22.13 -5.02 0.91
CA VAL A 45 21.69 -3.72 0.38
C VAL A 45 21.87 -2.64 1.44
N GLU A 46 22.75 -1.68 1.17
CA GLU A 46 22.92 -0.50 2.03
C GLU A 46 21.89 0.56 1.67
N LEU A 47 20.96 0.86 2.58
CA LEU A 47 19.99 1.93 2.37
C LEU A 47 20.63 3.32 2.56
N PRO A 48 20.28 4.32 1.74
CA PRO A 48 20.57 5.72 2.02
C PRO A 48 20.00 6.18 3.37
N LYS A 49 20.40 7.37 3.83
CA LYS A 49 19.86 7.98 5.06
C LYS A 49 18.32 8.18 4.98
N PRO A 50 17.61 8.30 6.12
CA PRO A 50 16.18 8.63 6.12
C PRO A 50 15.84 9.80 5.20
N GLY A 51 14.73 9.71 4.45
CA GLY A 51 14.31 10.71 3.45
C GLY A 51 15.06 10.64 2.11
N HIS A 52 16.07 9.78 1.99
CA HIS A 52 16.78 9.50 0.73
C HIS A 52 16.49 8.10 0.17
N TYR A 53 15.58 7.38 0.82
CA TYR A 53 14.96 6.18 0.27
C TYR A 53 13.47 6.18 0.62
N ALA A 54 12.72 5.40 -0.14
CA ALA A 54 11.30 5.16 0.04
C ALA A 54 10.99 3.67 0.03
N VAL A 55 9.85 3.32 0.61
CA VAL A 55 9.34 1.95 0.60
C VAL A 55 7.99 1.94 -0.10
N GLY A 56 7.88 1.14 -1.16
CA GLY A 56 6.62 0.74 -1.75
C GLY A 56 6.16 -0.58 -1.16
N HIS A 57 5.03 -0.62 -0.45
CA HIS A 57 4.40 -1.87 -0.06
C HIS A 57 3.36 -2.22 -1.13
N VAL A 58 3.51 -3.38 -1.76
CA VAL A 58 2.65 -3.85 -2.84
C VAL A 58 2.08 -5.22 -2.51
N PHE A 59 0.81 -5.40 -2.82
CA PHE A 59 0.19 -6.71 -2.95
C PHE A 59 0.53 -7.25 -4.32
N MET A 60 0.94 -8.51 -4.36
CA MET A 60 1.31 -9.23 -5.56
C MET A 60 0.40 -10.47 -5.74
N PRO A 61 0.15 -10.90 -6.99
CA PRO A 61 -0.45 -12.20 -7.27
C PRO A 61 0.42 -13.34 -6.75
N ARG A 62 -0.16 -14.53 -6.59
CA ARG A 62 0.55 -15.73 -6.12
C ARG A 62 1.41 -16.41 -7.18
N ASP A 63 1.12 -16.15 -8.45
CA ASP A 63 1.86 -16.71 -9.57
C ASP A 63 3.27 -16.08 -9.65
N PRO A 64 4.35 -16.87 -9.47
CA PRO A 64 5.72 -16.36 -9.50
C PRO A 64 6.12 -15.72 -10.84
N GLU A 65 5.58 -16.19 -11.97
CA GLU A 65 5.90 -15.61 -13.28
C GLU A 65 5.32 -14.20 -13.39
N LEU A 66 4.07 -14.04 -12.94
CA LEU A 66 3.41 -12.73 -12.90
C LEU A 66 4.06 -11.79 -11.87
N GLN A 67 4.55 -12.30 -10.74
CA GLN A 67 5.35 -11.52 -9.79
C GLN A 67 6.61 -10.96 -10.44
N ALA A 68 7.42 -11.82 -11.09
CA ALA A 68 8.65 -11.40 -11.75
C ALA A 68 8.38 -10.37 -12.85
N HIS A 69 7.30 -10.54 -13.60
CA HIS A 69 6.87 -9.58 -14.62
C HIS A 69 6.52 -8.20 -14.01
N ILE A 70 5.72 -8.19 -12.92
CA ILE A 70 5.36 -6.96 -12.21
C ILE A 70 6.60 -6.28 -11.61
N GLU A 71 7.54 -7.03 -11.04
CA GLU A 71 8.81 -6.49 -10.55
C GLU A 71 9.62 -5.86 -11.69
N GLY A 72 9.61 -6.47 -12.88
CA GLY A 72 10.20 -5.91 -14.10
C GLY A 72 9.56 -4.57 -14.49
N ILE A 73 8.23 -4.47 -14.46
CA ILE A 73 7.53 -3.20 -14.71
C ILE A 73 7.91 -2.15 -13.66
N ILE A 74 7.95 -2.52 -12.37
CA ILE A 74 8.35 -1.60 -11.31
C ILE A 74 9.77 -1.09 -11.55
N ALA A 75 10.71 -1.96 -11.91
CA ALA A 75 12.09 -1.60 -12.21
C ALA A 75 12.20 -0.66 -13.43
N GLU A 76 11.53 -0.99 -14.53
CA GLU A 76 11.50 -0.19 -15.76
C GLU A 76 10.93 1.21 -15.47
N VAL A 77 9.76 1.29 -14.83
CA VAL A 77 9.12 2.58 -14.55
C VAL A 77 9.93 3.38 -13.54
N ALA A 78 10.50 2.75 -12.50
CA ALA A 78 11.38 3.44 -11.55
C ALA A 78 12.59 4.07 -12.26
N GLN A 79 13.21 3.35 -13.19
CA GLN A 79 14.30 3.87 -14.01
C GLN A 79 13.86 5.05 -14.88
N LEU A 80 12.72 4.94 -15.59
CA LEU A 80 12.19 5.99 -16.46
C LEU A 80 11.79 7.25 -15.68
N GLU A 81 11.26 7.11 -14.46
CA GLU A 81 10.90 8.21 -13.57
C GLU A 81 12.09 8.68 -12.69
N GLY A 82 13.30 8.19 -12.96
CA GLY A 82 14.54 8.65 -12.34
C GLY A 82 14.70 8.27 -10.85
N GLN A 83 14.02 7.23 -10.38
CA GLN A 83 14.14 6.72 -9.01
C GLN A 83 15.00 5.45 -9.00
N PRO A 84 16.20 5.45 -8.39
CA PRO A 84 17.05 4.26 -8.30
C PRO A 84 16.32 3.11 -7.61
N LEU A 85 16.28 1.92 -8.22
CA LEU A 85 15.83 0.72 -7.53
C LEU A 85 16.94 0.19 -6.62
N LEU A 86 16.67 0.09 -5.31
CA LEU A 86 17.64 -0.40 -4.32
C LEU A 86 17.49 -1.91 -4.09
N GLY A 87 16.27 -2.42 -4.17
CA GLY A 87 15.99 -3.85 -4.02
C GLY A 87 14.53 -4.14 -3.68
N PHE A 88 14.23 -5.43 -3.57
CA PHE A 88 12.94 -5.93 -3.13
C PHE A 88 13.11 -6.75 -1.85
N ARG A 89 12.05 -6.82 -1.04
CA ARG A 89 11.99 -7.57 0.20
C ARG A 89 10.64 -8.30 0.29
N ASP A 90 10.68 -9.59 0.60
CA ASP A 90 9.49 -10.31 1.03
C ASP A 90 9.10 -9.88 2.44
N VAL A 91 7.82 -9.53 2.63
CA VAL A 91 7.32 -9.19 3.97
C VAL A 91 6.98 -10.50 4.69
N PRO A 92 7.63 -10.79 5.82
CA PRO A 92 7.38 -12.01 6.55
C PRO A 92 5.98 -11.98 7.20
N VAL A 93 5.13 -12.92 6.81
CA VAL A 93 3.75 -13.05 7.33
C VAL A 93 3.49 -14.39 8.01
N ASP A 94 2.45 -14.44 8.83
CA ASP A 94 1.87 -15.65 9.40
C ASP A 94 0.35 -15.64 9.20
N ASN A 95 -0.13 -16.47 8.27
CA ASN A 95 -1.55 -16.56 7.95
C ASN A 95 -2.33 -17.55 8.82
N SER A 96 -1.71 -18.15 9.85
CA SER A 96 -2.34 -19.15 10.71
C SER A 96 -3.59 -18.63 11.42
N SER A 97 -3.64 -17.34 11.74
CA SER A 97 -4.80 -16.70 12.37
C SER A 97 -5.93 -16.38 11.40
N LEU A 98 -5.71 -16.43 10.08
CA LEU A 98 -6.73 -16.07 9.08
C LEU A 98 -7.75 -17.19 8.89
N SER A 99 -8.95 -16.81 8.44
CA SER A 99 -9.95 -17.76 7.94
C SER A 99 -9.33 -18.70 6.91
N LYS A 100 -9.67 -19.99 7.03
CA LYS A 100 -9.26 -21.04 6.09
C LYS A 100 -10.34 -21.37 5.06
N ALA A 101 -11.43 -20.58 5.01
CA ALA A 101 -12.42 -20.72 3.97
C ALA A 101 -11.74 -20.55 2.59
N PRO A 102 -11.95 -21.47 1.62
CA PRO A 102 -11.19 -21.50 0.38
C PRO A 102 -11.12 -20.16 -0.36
N ASP A 103 -12.24 -19.46 -0.49
CA ASP A 103 -12.30 -18.18 -1.21
C ASP A 103 -11.54 -17.05 -0.49
N ILE A 104 -11.55 -17.05 0.85
CA ILE A 104 -10.82 -16.07 1.65
C ILE A 104 -9.33 -16.37 1.61
N ALA A 105 -8.97 -17.63 1.85
CA ALA A 105 -7.59 -18.09 1.79
C ALA A 105 -6.99 -17.94 0.38
N ALA A 106 -7.77 -18.03 -0.69
CA ALA A 106 -7.32 -17.78 -2.06
C ALA A 106 -7.10 -16.29 -2.35
N SER A 107 -7.81 -15.40 -1.65
CA SER A 107 -7.72 -13.95 -1.85
C SER A 107 -6.47 -13.29 -1.24
N GLU A 108 -5.76 -13.98 -0.35
CA GLU A 108 -4.56 -13.46 0.31
C GLU A 108 -3.43 -13.21 -0.71
N PRO A 109 -2.96 -11.96 -0.87
CA PRO A 109 -1.90 -11.62 -1.80
C PRO A 109 -0.53 -11.87 -1.19
N VAL A 110 0.46 -12.06 -2.05
CA VAL A 110 1.87 -12.05 -1.64
C VAL A 110 2.25 -10.63 -1.25
N GLN A 111 2.87 -10.48 -0.08
CA GLN A 111 3.25 -9.20 0.50
C GLN A 111 4.69 -8.88 0.10
N ARG A 112 4.87 -7.85 -0.73
CA ARG A 112 6.18 -7.48 -1.27
C ARG A 112 6.47 -6.02 -1.00
N GLN A 113 7.72 -5.72 -0.67
CA GLN A 113 8.21 -4.35 -0.53
C GLN A 113 9.27 -4.06 -1.60
N VAL A 114 9.22 -2.86 -2.16
CA VAL A 114 10.23 -2.32 -3.06
C VAL A 114 10.90 -1.11 -2.40
N PHE A 115 12.23 -1.08 -2.43
CA PHE A 115 13.05 0.00 -1.90
C PHE A 115 13.55 0.85 -3.05
N LEU A 116 13.27 2.14 -2.98
CA LEU A 116 13.59 3.11 -4.02
C LEU A 116 14.51 4.18 -3.42
N GLY A 117 15.59 4.52 -4.11
CA GLY A 117 16.43 5.65 -3.77
C GLY A 117 15.80 6.95 -4.24
N ARG A 118 16.28 8.06 -3.70
CA ARG A 118 15.93 9.40 -4.16
C ARG A 118 16.74 9.75 -5.40
N GLY A 119 16.05 10.10 -6.49
CA GLY A 119 16.68 10.60 -7.71
C GLY A 119 17.58 11.82 -7.47
N ALA A 120 18.66 11.93 -8.25
CA ALA A 120 19.69 12.96 -8.05
C ALA A 120 19.17 14.40 -8.19
N GLU A 121 18.17 14.61 -9.06
CA GLU A 121 17.56 15.92 -9.33
C GLU A 121 16.53 16.35 -8.26
N ILE A 122 16.28 15.52 -7.23
CA ILE A 122 15.24 15.78 -6.24
C ILE A 122 15.82 16.54 -5.04
N GLU A 123 15.51 17.83 -4.96
CA GLU A 123 16.11 18.76 -3.99
C GLU A 123 15.42 18.77 -2.62
N SER A 124 14.12 18.46 -2.55
CA SER A 124 13.36 18.46 -1.28
C SER A 124 12.60 17.16 -1.03
N ASP A 125 12.29 16.88 0.25
CA ASP A 125 11.50 15.71 0.64
C ASP A 125 10.07 15.77 0.08
N ASP A 126 9.50 16.97 -0.05
CA ASP A 126 8.18 17.15 -0.66
C ASP A 126 8.19 16.90 -2.17
N ASP A 127 9.28 17.26 -2.85
CA ASP A 127 9.48 16.86 -4.24
C ASP A 127 9.63 15.34 -4.37
N TYR A 128 10.33 14.70 -3.44
CA TYR A 128 10.47 13.25 -3.45
C TYR A 128 9.11 12.54 -3.27
N GLU A 129 8.29 12.97 -2.31
CA GLU A 129 6.94 12.42 -2.14
C GLU A 129 6.05 12.61 -3.38
N ARG A 130 6.18 13.76 -4.08
CA ARG A 130 5.46 13.99 -5.35
C ARG A 130 5.93 13.06 -6.47
N ARG A 131 7.24 12.83 -6.58
CA ARG A 131 7.81 11.88 -7.56
C ARG A 131 7.38 10.44 -7.27
N LEU A 132 7.35 10.04 -6.01
CA LEU A 132 6.84 8.73 -5.59
C LEU A 132 5.34 8.57 -5.87
N TYR A 133 4.57 9.65 -5.76
CA TYR A 133 3.17 9.65 -6.16
C TYR A 133 2.99 9.42 -7.67
N ILE A 134 3.75 10.12 -8.51
CA ILE A 134 3.77 9.90 -9.96
C ILE A 134 4.19 8.47 -10.26
N LEU A 135 5.31 8.00 -9.71
CA LEU A 135 5.83 6.65 -9.92
C LEU A 135 4.77 5.59 -9.61
N ARG A 136 4.11 5.68 -8.44
CA ARG A 136 3.00 4.79 -8.08
C ARG A 136 1.88 4.81 -9.12
N LYS A 137 1.52 5.98 -9.63
CA LYS A 137 0.45 6.15 -10.62
C LYS A 137 0.83 5.59 -11.98
N VAL A 138 2.06 5.80 -12.43
CA VAL A 138 2.57 5.25 -13.69
C VAL A 138 2.66 3.71 -13.62
N ILE A 139 3.19 3.14 -12.54
CA ILE A 139 3.20 1.67 -12.33
C ILE A 139 1.78 1.12 -12.38
N SER A 140 0.85 1.72 -11.62
CA SER A 140 -0.55 1.27 -11.59
C SER A 140 -1.23 1.40 -12.95
N GLY A 141 -0.94 2.49 -13.68
CA GLY A 141 -1.47 2.75 -15.02
C GLY A 141 -0.96 1.74 -16.05
N ARG A 142 0.35 1.45 -16.04
CA ARG A 142 0.98 0.48 -16.93
C ARG A 142 0.38 -0.93 -16.76
N ILE A 143 0.25 -1.38 -15.51
CA ILE A 143 -0.34 -2.69 -15.22
C ILE A 143 -1.83 -2.72 -15.58
N HIS A 144 -2.57 -1.65 -15.28
CA HIS A 144 -3.98 -1.54 -15.66
C HIS A 144 -4.19 -1.57 -17.17
N GLU A 145 -3.34 -0.89 -17.93
CA GLU A 145 -3.38 -0.90 -19.40
C GLU A 145 -3.10 -2.29 -19.95
N GLU A 146 -2.06 -2.96 -19.45
CA GLU A 146 -1.67 -4.30 -19.88
C GLU A 146 -2.76 -5.34 -19.60
N THR A 147 -3.40 -5.26 -18.43
CA THR A 147 -4.50 -6.17 -18.06
C THR A 147 -5.86 -5.74 -18.61
N LYS A 148 -5.94 -4.61 -19.33
CA LYS A 148 -7.20 -4.00 -19.81
C LYS A 148 -8.20 -3.77 -18.67
N GLY A 149 -7.68 -3.42 -17.50
CA GLY A 149 -8.46 -3.17 -16.28
C GLY A 149 -8.92 -4.40 -15.52
N VAL A 150 -8.56 -5.61 -15.94
CA VAL A 150 -8.84 -6.82 -15.18
C VAL A 150 -7.94 -6.86 -13.93
N ASP A 151 -8.55 -7.15 -12.77
CA ASP A 151 -7.83 -7.32 -11.51
C ASP A 151 -6.93 -8.56 -11.59
N ASN A 152 -5.62 -8.35 -11.53
CA ASN A 152 -4.61 -9.41 -11.54
C ASN A 152 -3.97 -9.63 -10.16
N GLY A 153 -4.57 -9.09 -9.09
CA GLY A 153 -4.06 -9.19 -7.73
C GLY A 153 -2.97 -8.17 -7.37
N PHE A 154 -2.51 -7.35 -8.32
CA PHE A 154 -1.55 -6.28 -8.05
C PHE A 154 -2.22 -5.06 -7.42
N TYR A 155 -1.65 -4.53 -6.33
CA TYR A 155 -2.09 -3.27 -5.74
C TYR A 155 -0.98 -2.59 -4.94
N VAL A 156 -0.69 -1.32 -5.24
CA VAL A 156 0.25 -0.53 -4.43
C VAL A 156 -0.41 -0.03 -3.15
N VAL A 157 -0.14 -0.67 -2.02
CA VAL A 157 -0.70 -0.32 -0.71
C VAL A 157 -0.27 1.08 -0.30
N SER A 158 1.04 1.33 -0.31
CA SER A 158 1.67 2.63 -0.05
C SER A 158 2.97 2.74 -0.82
N MET A 159 3.43 3.96 -1.10
CA MET A 159 4.76 4.24 -1.66
C MET A 159 5.17 5.63 -1.21
N SER A 160 6.11 5.71 -0.26
CA SER A 160 6.47 6.95 0.43
C SER A 160 7.84 6.79 1.10
N SER A 161 8.54 7.91 1.30
CA SER A 161 9.75 8.07 2.12
C SER A 161 9.46 8.46 3.57
N ARG A 162 8.17 8.61 3.92
CA ARG A 162 7.72 9.07 5.24
C ARG A 162 6.89 8.04 5.97
N THR A 163 6.03 7.33 5.24
CA THR A 163 5.02 6.45 5.84
C THR A 163 4.92 5.11 5.12
N ILE A 164 4.45 4.09 5.83
CA ILE A 164 4.12 2.79 5.26
C ILE A 164 2.81 2.27 5.86
N VAL A 165 2.06 1.55 5.04
CA VAL A 165 0.79 0.95 5.44
C VAL A 165 0.92 -0.57 5.50
N TYR A 166 0.47 -1.16 6.60
CA TYR A 166 0.29 -2.61 6.78
C TYR A 166 -1.21 -2.86 6.97
N LYS A 167 -1.85 -3.52 6.01
CA LYS A 167 -3.31 -3.71 6.03
C LYS A 167 -3.69 -5.03 5.37
N GLY A 168 -4.84 -5.55 5.72
CA GLY A 168 -5.34 -6.76 5.08
C GLY A 168 -6.73 -7.15 5.54
N MET A 169 -7.14 -8.34 5.13
CA MET A 169 -8.45 -8.90 5.43
C MET A 169 -8.44 -9.73 6.69
N PHE A 170 -8.43 -9.03 7.80
CA PHE A 170 -8.44 -9.64 9.11
C PHE A 170 -9.04 -8.69 10.14
N LEU A 171 -9.39 -9.24 11.30
CA LEU A 171 -9.80 -8.51 12.48
C LEU A 171 -8.63 -7.69 13.03
N ALA A 172 -8.96 -6.64 13.77
CA ALA A 172 -7.98 -5.72 14.32
C ALA A 172 -6.86 -6.40 15.15
N TYR A 173 -7.19 -7.35 16.02
CA TYR A 173 -6.18 -8.05 16.83
C TYR A 173 -5.25 -8.96 16.01
N GLN A 174 -5.65 -9.34 14.79
CA GLN A 174 -4.86 -10.22 13.94
C GLN A 174 -3.77 -9.47 13.16
N VAL A 175 -3.79 -8.14 13.12
CA VAL A 175 -2.81 -7.35 12.33
C VAL A 175 -1.37 -7.62 12.79
N GLY A 176 -1.13 -7.59 14.10
CA GLY A 176 0.19 -7.89 14.68
C GLY A 176 0.55 -9.38 14.64
N ALA A 177 -0.44 -10.27 14.65
CA ALA A 177 -0.21 -11.70 14.49
C ALA A 177 0.19 -12.05 13.04
N TYR A 178 -0.40 -11.35 12.06
CA TYR A 178 -0.16 -11.60 10.64
C TYR A 178 1.17 -11.01 10.16
N TYR A 179 1.46 -9.75 10.46
CA TYR A 179 2.71 -9.10 10.01
C TYR A 179 3.80 -9.18 11.08
N LYS A 180 4.80 -10.04 10.85
CA LYS A 180 5.89 -10.26 11.83
C LYS A 180 6.69 -8.99 12.11
N ASP A 181 6.86 -8.14 11.09
CA ASP A 181 7.52 -6.83 11.21
C ASP A 181 6.96 -5.98 12.36
N LEU A 182 5.63 -6.00 12.57
CA LEU A 182 4.98 -5.14 13.57
C LEU A 182 5.24 -5.58 15.02
N THR A 183 5.81 -6.76 15.20
CA THR A 183 6.22 -7.30 16.52
C THR A 183 7.73 -7.25 16.73
N ASP A 184 8.49 -6.84 15.72
CA ASP A 184 9.94 -6.70 15.83
C ASP A 184 10.28 -5.51 16.74
N PRO A 185 11.16 -5.68 17.76
CA PRO A 185 11.49 -4.61 18.69
C PRO A 185 12.20 -3.41 18.03
N ARG A 186 12.76 -3.58 16.82
CA ARG A 186 13.39 -2.52 16.04
C ARG A 186 12.37 -1.68 15.26
N PHE A 187 11.12 -2.14 15.17
CA PHE A 187 10.05 -1.47 14.47
C PHE A 187 9.49 -0.32 15.32
N GLU A 188 10.21 0.80 15.30
CA GLU A 188 9.88 2.01 16.06
C GLU A 188 9.21 3.05 15.15
N THR A 189 8.15 3.71 15.64
CA THR A 189 7.44 4.76 14.90
C THR A 189 7.00 5.88 15.85
N ALA A 190 7.08 7.14 15.41
CA ALA A 190 6.57 8.26 16.18
C ALA A 190 5.05 8.47 16.01
N LEU A 191 4.44 7.88 14.97
CA LEU A 191 3.00 8.01 14.70
C LEU A 191 2.39 6.67 14.29
N ILE A 192 1.13 6.48 14.65
CA ILE A 192 0.33 5.37 14.15
C ILE A 192 -1.11 5.82 13.93
N LEU A 193 -1.64 5.51 12.75
CA LEU A 193 -3.06 5.63 12.42
C LEU A 193 -3.60 4.22 12.22
N VAL A 194 -4.60 3.85 13.02
CA VAL A 194 -5.21 2.52 12.98
C VAL A 194 -6.62 2.61 12.39
N HIS A 195 -7.06 1.56 11.70
CA HIS A 195 -8.44 1.47 11.23
C HIS A 195 -8.92 0.02 11.22
N GLN A 196 -10.20 -0.14 11.56
CA GLN A 196 -10.95 -1.37 11.34
C GLN A 196 -12.23 -1.03 10.60
N ARG A 197 -12.48 -1.75 9.51
CA ARG A 197 -13.62 -1.58 8.62
C ARG A 197 -14.78 -2.48 9.06
N PHE A 198 -15.99 -2.00 8.80
CA PHE A 198 -17.22 -2.79 8.78
C PHE A 198 -17.82 -2.69 7.37
N SER A 199 -18.08 -3.82 6.72
CA SER A 199 -18.59 -3.91 5.36
C SER A 199 -20.04 -4.36 5.35
N THR A 200 -20.87 -3.74 4.53
CA THR A 200 -22.17 -4.33 4.13
C THR A 200 -22.04 -5.24 2.90
N ASN A 201 -20.85 -5.32 2.29
CA ASN A 201 -20.56 -6.20 1.15
C ASN A 201 -19.99 -7.54 1.65
N THR A 202 -20.41 -8.63 1.01
CA THR A 202 -20.02 -10.01 1.35
C THR A 202 -18.78 -10.52 0.60
N PHE A 203 -18.23 -9.74 -0.35
CA PHE A 203 -17.05 -10.15 -1.12
C PHE A 203 -15.75 -9.64 -0.49
N PRO A 204 -14.82 -10.54 -0.13
CA PRO A 204 -13.56 -10.16 0.48
C PRO A 204 -12.67 -9.40 -0.52
N SER A 205 -12.13 -8.24 -0.10
CA SER A 205 -11.11 -7.52 -0.89
C SER A 205 -10.03 -6.86 -0.02
N TRP A 206 -8.80 -7.38 -0.12
CA TRP A 206 -7.62 -6.86 0.60
C TRP A 206 -7.31 -5.40 0.28
N LYS A 207 -7.48 -4.98 -0.98
CA LYS A 207 -7.21 -3.60 -1.41
C LYS A 207 -8.13 -2.57 -0.74
N LEU A 208 -9.35 -2.97 -0.36
CA LEU A 208 -10.36 -2.12 0.28
C LEU A 208 -10.18 -1.97 1.79
N ALA A 209 -9.28 -2.75 2.42
CA ALA A 209 -8.88 -2.51 3.79
C ALA A 209 -8.26 -1.12 3.93
N HIS A 210 -8.40 -0.52 5.10
CA HIS A 210 -7.82 0.78 5.45
C HIS A 210 -6.68 0.58 6.46
N PRO A 211 -5.82 1.60 6.69
CA PRO A 211 -5.84 2.94 6.07
C PRO A 211 -5.53 2.96 4.56
N TYR A 212 -5.98 4.01 3.89
CA TYR A 212 -5.40 4.41 2.60
C TYR A 212 -4.15 5.25 2.82
N ARG A 213 -3.50 5.65 1.72
CA ARG A 213 -2.18 6.33 1.74
C ARG A 213 -2.13 7.64 2.54
N MET A 214 -3.28 8.29 2.79
CA MET A 214 -3.37 9.53 3.57
C MET A 214 -4.60 9.58 4.50
N VAL A 215 -5.53 8.64 4.40
CA VAL A 215 -6.85 8.73 5.04
C VAL A 215 -7.30 7.39 5.58
N ALA A 216 -7.79 7.40 6.81
CA ALA A 216 -8.70 6.39 7.35
C ALA A 216 -10.08 7.03 7.48
N HIS A 217 -11.14 6.35 7.03
CA HIS A 217 -12.48 6.92 6.98
C HIS A 217 -13.45 6.02 7.72
N ASN A 218 -14.21 6.58 8.65
CA ASN A 218 -15.32 5.91 9.31
C ASN A 218 -16.62 6.64 8.94
N GLY A 219 -17.43 6.01 8.11
CA GLY A 219 -18.64 6.58 7.54
C GLY A 219 -18.81 6.19 6.07
N GLU A 220 -19.78 6.80 5.41
CA GLU A 220 -20.11 6.55 4.01
C GLU A 220 -20.19 7.86 3.22
N ILE A 221 -19.61 7.87 2.00
CA ILE A 221 -19.69 9.02 1.09
C ILE A 221 -20.89 8.83 0.17
N ASN A 222 -22.04 9.37 0.59
CA ASN A 222 -23.33 9.19 -0.11
C ASN A 222 -23.40 9.87 -1.49
N THR A 223 -22.42 10.73 -1.82
CA THR A 223 -22.35 11.47 -3.09
C THR A 223 -21.27 10.94 -4.05
N LEU A 224 -20.78 9.71 -3.84
CA LEU A 224 -19.63 9.12 -4.55
C LEU A 224 -19.71 9.28 -6.08
N ARG A 225 -20.81 8.86 -6.70
CA ARG A 225 -20.98 8.94 -8.16
C ARG A 225 -20.86 10.37 -8.69
N GLY A 226 -21.44 11.34 -7.97
CA GLY A 226 -21.31 12.75 -8.31
C GLY A 226 -19.86 13.22 -8.23
N ASN A 227 -19.16 12.86 -7.15
CA ASN A 227 -17.76 13.24 -6.95
C ASN A 227 -16.85 12.62 -8.03
N VAL A 228 -17.05 11.36 -8.41
CA VAL A 228 -16.29 10.68 -9.48
C VAL A 228 -16.51 11.41 -10.80
N ASN A 229 -17.75 11.70 -11.18
CA ASN A 229 -18.06 12.41 -12.41
C ASN A 229 -17.45 13.82 -12.45
N TRP A 230 -17.52 14.55 -11.33
CA TRP A 230 -16.90 15.87 -11.22
C TRP A 230 -15.38 15.83 -11.32
N MET A 231 -14.73 14.79 -10.79
CA MET A 231 -13.29 14.61 -10.94
C MET A 231 -12.91 14.25 -12.37
N ALA A 232 -13.65 13.38 -13.04
CA ALA A 232 -13.43 13.07 -14.45
C ALA A 232 -13.57 14.31 -15.34
N ALA A 233 -14.59 15.15 -15.10
CA ALA A 233 -14.79 16.40 -15.86
C ALA A 233 -13.64 17.42 -15.66
N ARG A 234 -12.97 17.40 -14.51
CA ARG A 234 -11.82 18.27 -14.21
C ARG A 234 -10.52 17.82 -14.88
N GLN A 235 -10.48 16.62 -15.44
CA GLN A 235 -9.27 16.08 -16.07
C GLN A 235 -8.69 17.01 -17.15
N ALA A 236 -9.55 17.63 -17.94
CA ALA A 236 -9.13 18.50 -19.04
C ALA A 236 -8.59 19.87 -18.59
N SER A 237 -8.82 20.28 -17.34
CA SER A 237 -8.49 21.62 -16.85
C SER A 237 -7.63 21.64 -15.59
N VAL A 238 -7.20 20.48 -15.09
CA VAL A 238 -6.31 20.43 -13.93
C VAL A 238 -4.92 20.92 -14.32
N ASP A 239 -4.37 21.83 -13.52
CA ASP A 239 -3.02 22.36 -13.68
C ASP A 239 -2.36 22.52 -12.30
N SER A 240 -1.04 22.35 -12.25
CA SER A 240 -0.25 22.55 -11.05
C SER A 240 1.21 22.76 -11.41
N GLU A 241 1.77 23.90 -11.03
CA GLU A 241 3.20 24.21 -11.22
C GLU A 241 4.12 23.16 -10.59
N LEU A 242 3.67 22.51 -9.49
CA LEU A 242 4.42 21.45 -8.83
C LEU A 242 4.52 20.19 -9.72
N PHE A 243 3.49 19.85 -10.49
CA PHE A 243 3.52 18.66 -11.34
C PHE A 243 3.93 18.97 -12.78
N GLY A 244 3.77 20.22 -13.23
CA GLY A 244 3.99 20.61 -14.62
C GLY A 244 3.30 19.62 -15.58
N ASN A 245 4.02 19.21 -16.62
CA ASN A 245 3.50 18.26 -17.61
C ASN A 245 3.24 16.85 -17.04
N ASP A 246 3.90 16.47 -15.94
CA ASP A 246 3.72 15.17 -15.30
C ASP A 246 2.33 15.04 -14.64
N ILE A 247 1.56 16.13 -14.50
CA ILE A 247 0.19 16.07 -13.98
C ILE A 247 -0.71 15.15 -14.82
N SER A 248 -0.42 15.05 -16.12
CA SER A 248 -1.13 14.16 -17.06
C SER A 248 -0.98 12.68 -16.68
N LYS A 249 0.15 12.28 -16.10
CA LYS A 249 0.46 10.90 -15.67
C LYS A 249 -0.40 10.46 -14.46
N LEU A 250 -1.03 11.39 -13.77
CA LEU A 250 -1.86 11.08 -12.60
C LEU A 250 -3.24 10.55 -12.98
N TRP A 251 -3.64 10.64 -14.25
CA TRP A 251 -4.97 10.25 -14.68
C TRP A 251 -5.07 8.77 -15.06
N PRO A 252 -6.21 8.11 -14.77
CA PRO A 252 -7.36 8.66 -14.03
C PRO A 252 -7.04 8.78 -12.53
N ILE A 253 -7.44 9.88 -11.88
CA ILE A 253 -7.22 10.06 -10.41
C ILE A 253 -8.00 9.00 -9.63
N SER A 254 -9.23 8.74 -10.05
CA SER A 254 -10.09 7.69 -9.52
C SER A 254 -10.43 6.73 -10.66
N TYR A 255 -10.16 5.44 -10.46
CA TYR A 255 -10.66 4.38 -11.35
C TYR A 255 -12.12 4.08 -10.99
N GLU A 256 -12.89 3.54 -11.92
CA GLU A 256 -14.18 2.94 -11.59
C GLU A 256 -13.97 1.63 -10.83
N GLY A 257 -14.71 1.43 -9.72
CA GLY A 257 -14.60 0.27 -8.82
C GLY A 257 -13.83 0.54 -7.54
#